data_AF-A0A7J5EWD5-F1
#
_entry.id   AF-A0A7J5EWD5-F1
#
_cell.length_a   1.000
_cell.length_b   1.000
_cell.length_c   1.000
_cell.angle_alpha   90.00
_cell.angle_beta   90.00
_cell.angle_gamma   90.00
#
_symmetry.space_group_name_H-M   'P 1'
#
loop_
_entity.id
_entity.type
_entity.pdbx_description
1 polymer ?
#
loop_
_entity_poly.entity_id
_entity_poly.type
_entity_poly.pdbx_seq_one_letter_code
_entity_poly.pdbx_strand_id
1 'polypeptide(L)'
;MLRSLSLSFWGVAAAGLLSIAGACGGDDDTTLPPLFEPKPECEGQSISVLEGQHRQLISFLEIGDLADGFDLDGDGDPDNKLAGVGSLARDAILESLNEYDILIPLEMFDFATPGADSCVKFALYLGLYKEDADGDGEDTAVDGGDCNDHVMAIPGAEVADNRIDDDCDGLADELNDGPNQTASTDTGDMDMDGQSIMDGDCDDTNAMIKSGMAEICGDGYDNDCDGVADRTTDAQGVVTACNPYDDTPDTIRLDPRGFDTAGAPLIAFTSGEVTQEAGGLKLVAGPSLFQVSVPVTDGIELTLKITGTTVEADIEMAGDRVVAVNGRLGGVIDAHTADTIRGLDVPEISLTPENSLLDAVFANVLGPLLALPALPPSSPHAGCRTPDIDVDRDGLEAFCDKNLDGDPNTQVVDTCIDGDGTVIEDTPTMQCSEALDSNGKKRFVDGISVELNFSTAPADLVRE
;
A
#
# COMPACT_ATOMS: atom_id res chain seq x y z
N MET A 1 -37.17 -19.98 -40.10
CA MET A 1 -37.97 -18.82 -40.55
C MET A 1 -37.44 -17.60 -39.82
N LEU A 2 -36.83 -16.68 -40.57
CA LEU A 2 -36.52 -15.26 -40.27
C LEU A 2 -35.79 -14.94 -38.95
N ARG A 3 -34.72 -14.12 -38.90
CA ARG A 3 -34.02 -13.30 -39.89
C ARG A 3 -32.69 -12.86 -39.26
N SER A 4 -31.60 -13.00 -40.02
CA SER A 4 -30.36 -12.27 -39.83
C SER A 4 -30.59 -10.77 -40.07
N LEU A 5 -30.06 -9.91 -39.21
CA LEU A 5 -29.82 -8.51 -39.54
C LEU A 5 -28.33 -8.23 -39.39
N SER A 6 -27.65 -8.13 -40.54
CA SER A 6 -26.41 -7.38 -40.67
C SER A 6 -26.76 -5.90 -40.84
N LEU A 7 -26.12 -5.02 -40.08
CA LEU A 7 -25.88 -3.62 -40.47
C LEU A 7 -24.41 -3.35 -40.17
N SER A 8 -23.52 -3.43 -41.16
CA SER A 8 -23.07 -2.32 -42.03
C SER A 8 -22.34 -1.22 -41.26
N PHE A 9 -21.01 -1.40 -41.19
CA PHE A 9 -19.96 -0.41 -40.98
C PHE A 9 -20.20 0.85 -41.82
N TRP A 10 -20.45 1.99 -41.18
CA TRP A 10 -20.16 3.32 -41.69
C TRP A 10 -19.39 4.06 -40.59
N GLY A 11 -18.18 4.50 -40.93
CA GLY A 11 -17.29 5.19 -40.01
C GLY A 11 -17.86 6.52 -39.56
N VAL A 12 -17.59 6.84 -38.30
CA VAL A 12 -17.46 8.21 -37.83
C VAL A 12 -16.16 8.24 -37.04
N ALA A 13 -15.12 8.79 -37.68
CA ALA A 13 -14.02 9.39 -36.96
C ALA A 13 -14.62 10.56 -36.17
N ALA A 14 -14.68 10.42 -34.86
CA ALA A 14 -14.88 11.54 -33.95
C ALA A 14 -13.69 11.54 -33.01
N ALA A 15 -12.68 12.34 -33.38
CA ALA A 15 -11.74 12.91 -32.44
C ALA A 15 -12.55 13.64 -31.37
N GLY A 16 -12.72 12.98 -30.22
CA GLY A 16 -13.13 13.61 -28.99
C GLY A 16 -11.88 13.79 -28.16
N LEU A 17 -11.21 14.92 -28.34
CA LEU A 17 -10.36 15.49 -27.28
C LEU A 17 -11.28 15.70 -26.07
N LEU A 18 -11.33 14.72 -25.17
CA LEU A 18 -11.67 14.99 -23.79
C LEU A 18 -10.39 15.58 -23.19
N SER A 19 -10.33 16.91 -23.18
CA SER A 19 -9.44 17.65 -22.31
C SER A 19 -9.70 17.21 -20.87
N ILE A 20 -8.82 16.36 -20.33
CA ILE A 20 -8.60 16.17 -18.91
C ILE A 20 -8.10 17.51 -18.35
N ALA A 21 -9.04 18.42 -18.11
CA ALA A 21 -8.77 19.69 -17.45
C ALA A 21 -8.74 19.43 -15.94
N GLY A 22 -7.54 19.58 -15.36
CA GLY A 22 -7.28 19.79 -13.93
C GLY A 22 -7.63 18.61 -13.03
N ALA A 23 -6.68 17.69 -12.85
CA ALA A 23 -6.72 16.66 -11.79
C ALA A 23 -6.41 17.23 -10.40
N CYS A 24 -5.94 18.48 -10.31
CA CYS A 24 -5.92 19.25 -9.07
C CYS A 24 -7.30 19.89 -8.87
N GLY A 25 -7.88 19.75 -7.67
CA GLY A 25 -9.03 20.55 -7.24
C GLY A 25 -8.60 22.02 -7.05
N GLY A 26 -9.49 22.89 -6.54
CA GLY A 26 -9.15 24.29 -6.25
C GLY A 26 -9.76 25.33 -7.19
N ASP A 27 -9.75 26.59 -6.76
CA ASP A 27 -10.15 27.77 -7.52
C ASP A 27 -8.92 28.30 -8.32
N ASP A 28 -8.33 27.42 -9.17
CA ASP A 28 -7.05 27.62 -9.89
C ASP A 28 -6.78 29.09 -10.34
N ASP A 29 -5.58 29.64 -10.05
CA ASP A 29 -5.13 30.86 -10.74
C ASP A 29 -4.90 30.54 -12.22
N THR A 30 -5.95 30.78 -13.01
CA THR A 30 -5.96 30.57 -14.47
C THR A 30 -4.89 31.34 -15.24
N THR A 31 -4.15 32.25 -14.60
CA THR A 31 -3.03 32.97 -15.21
C THR A 31 -1.70 32.20 -15.14
N LEU A 32 -1.59 31.19 -14.28
CA LEU A 32 -0.44 30.31 -14.13
C LEU A 32 -0.77 28.89 -14.64
N PRO A 33 0.22 28.14 -15.17
CA PRO A 33 0.00 26.72 -15.45
C PRO A 33 -0.20 25.96 -14.14
N PRO A 34 -0.99 24.86 -14.13
CA PRO A 34 -1.16 24.03 -12.93
C PRO A 34 0.18 23.48 -12.46
N LEU A 35 0.34 23.31 -11.14
CA LEU A 35 1.59 22.80 -10.58
C LEU A 35 1.90 21.38 -11.08
N PHE A 36 0.89 20.51 -11.06
CA PHE A 36 0.99 19.14 -11.52
C PHE A 36 0.18 18.94 -12.79
N GLU A 37 0.76 19.30 -13.94
CA GLU A 37 0.13 19.05 -15.23
C GLU A 37 0.12 17.53 -15.53
N PRO A 38 -1.06 16.88 -15.64
CA PRO A 38 -1.12 15.45 -15.89
C PRO A 38 -0.48 15.14 -17.24
N LYS A 39 0.45 14.19 -17.26
CA LYS A 39 0.98 13.69 -18.53
C LYS A 39 -0.07 12.83 -19.22
N PRO A 40 -0.25 12.97 -20.55
CA PRO A 40 -1.06 12.02 -21.30
C PRO A 40 -0.53 10.60 -21.12
N GLU A 41 -1.44 9.63 -21.06
CA GLU A 41 -1.08 8.22 -21.07
C GLU A 41 -0.22 7.89 -22.30
N CYS A 42 0.86 7.15 -22.09
CA CYS A 42 1.73 6.73 -23.18
C CYS A 42 1.09 5.60 -24.01
N GLU A 43 1.35 5.59 -25.32
CA GLU A 43 0.81 4.59 -26.24
C GLU A 43 1.46 3.23 -25.99
N GLY A 44 0.66 2.17 -25.85
CA GLY A 44 1.19 0.86 -25.50
C GLY A 44 0.14 -0.12 -25.00
N GLN A 45 0.59 -1.15 -24.28
CA GLN A 45 -0.27 -2.05 -23.53
C GLN A 45 -1.15 -1.25 -22.54
N SER A 46 -2.44 -1.61 -22.45
CA SER A 46 -3.32 -1.09 -21.40
C SER A 46 -3.08 -1.84 -20.09
N ILE A 47 -3.25 -1.15 -18.96
CA ILE A 47 -3.16 -1.79 -17.64
C ILE A 47 -4.31 -2.77 -17.48
N SER A 48 -3.97 -4.04 -17.30
CA SER A 48 -4.90 -5.15 -17.13
C SER A 48 -4.29 -6.08 -16.10
N VAL A 49 -4.94 -6.20 -14.95
CA VAL A 49 -4.40 -6.84 -13.74
C VAL A 49 -3.94 -8.28 -14.06
N LEU A 50 -2.73 -8.64 -13.61
CA LEU A 50 -2.07 -9.93 -13.88
C LEU A 50 -1.67 -10.17 -15.35
N GLU A 51 -1.88 -9.21 -16.26
CA GLU A 51 -1.38 -9.31 -17.64
C GLU A 51 -0.08 -8.51 -17.85
N GLY A 52 0.44 -7.90 -16.80
CA GLY A 52 1.73 -7.22 -16.81
C GLY A 52 2.90 -8.17 -16.57
N GLN A 53 4.07 -7.57 -16.60
CA GLN A 53 5.39 -8.19 -16.51
C GLN A 53 6.09 -7.66 -15.26
N HIS A 54 7.21 -8.30 -14.90
CA HIS A 54 8.06 -7.86 -13.80
C HIS A 54 7.26 -7.59 -12.52
N ARG A 55 6.53 -8.62 -12.09
CA ARG A 55 5.75 -8.62 -10.86
C ARG A 55 6.69 -8.62 -9.66
N GLN A 56 6.40 -7.73 -8.73
CA GLN A 56 7.27 -7.34 -7.64
C GLN A 56 6.42 -7.01 -6.40
N LEU A 57 7.08 -6.90 -5.26
CA LEU A 57 6.51 -6.47 -4.00
C LEU A 57 7.42 -5.40 -3.39
N ILE A 58 6.86 -4.31 -2.86
CA ILE A 58 7.66 -3.35 -2.09
C ILE A 58 8.22 -4.05 -0.85
N SER A 59 9.55 -4.18 -0.79
CA SER A 59 10.32 -4.86 0.26
C SER A 59 10.91 -3.90 1.29
N PHE A 60 10.86 -2.62 1.00
CA PHE A 60 11.36 -1.57 1.87
C PHE A 60 10.52 -0.32 1.67
N LEU A 61 10.17 0.34 2.76
CA LEU A 61 9.44 1.60 2.74
C LEU A 61 9.88 2.47 3.92
N GLU A 62 10.17 3.74 3.66
CA GLU A 62 10.40 4.74 4.70
C GLU A 62 10.04 6.13 4.20
N ILE A 63 9.76 7.06 5.11
CA ILE A 63 9.72 8.49 4.75
C ILE A 63 11.17 8.93 4.49
N GLY A 64 11.42 9.50 3.31
CA GLY A 64 12.75 9.95 2.92
C GLY A 64 13.29 11.10 3.78
N ASP A 65 14.58 11.37 3.68
CA ASP A 65 15.21 12.51 4.35
C ASP A 65 14.84 13.85 3.70
N LEU A 66 15.20 14.96 4.34
CA LEU A 66 15.00 16.31 3.78
C LEU A 66 15.72 16.53 2.43
N ALA A 67 16.76 15.76 2.15
CA ALA A 67 17.53 15.85 0.91
C ALA A 67 17.02 14.93 -0.20
N ASP A 68 16.07 14.06 0.14
CA ASP A 68 15.60 12.99 -0.73
C ASP A 68 14.49 13.49 -1.69
N GLY A 69 13.69 14.48 -1.24
CA GLY A 69 12.50 15.04 -1.90
C GLY A 69 12.59 15.39 -3.40
N PHE A 70 11.41 15.52 -4.00
CA PHE A 70 11.23 16.12 -5.33
C PHE A 70 11.12 17.64 -5.21
N ASP A 71 11.70 18.39 -6.15
CA ASP A 71 11.46 19.83 -6.32
C ASP A 71 10.07 20.02 -6.93
N LEU A 72 9.05 20.09 -6.08
CA LEU A 72 7.63 20.10 -6.47
C LEU A 72 7.20 21.52 -6.88
N ASP A 73 7.75 22.56 -6.25
CA ASP A 73 7.40 23.95 -6.53
C ASP A 73 8.33 24.65 -7.56
N GLY A 74 9.46 24.02 -7.91
CA GLY A 74 10.40 24.49 -8.92
C GLY A 74 11.41 25.52 -8.42
N ASP A 75 11.62 25.64 -7.11
CA ASP A 75 12.60 26.54 -6.51
C ASP A 75 14.05 26.02 -6.57
N GLY A 76 14.22 24.74 -6.90
CA GLY A 76 15.51 24.06 -7.07
C GLY A 76 16.01 23.31 -5.84
N ASP A 77 15.25 23.33 -4.74
CA ASP A 77 15.50 22.53 -3.53
C ASP A 77 14.46 21.39 -3.42
N PRO A 78 14.84 20.22 -2.86
CA PRO A 78 13.90 19.13 -2.58
C PRO A 78 12.78 19.50 -1.59
N ASP A 79 11.54 19.15 -1.92
CA ASP A 79 10.38 19.27 -1.05
C ASP A 79 10.03 17.93 -0.38
N ASN A 80 10.28 17.86 0.92
CA ASN A 80 9.85 16.74 1.77
C ASN A 80 9.71 17.18 3.23
N LYS A 81 8.65 17.94 3.55
CA LYS A 81 8.45 18.40 4.94
C LYS A 81 8.19 17.26 5.89
N LEU A 82 7.51 16.19 5.46
CA LEU A 82 7.24 15.04 6.33
C LEU A 82 8.51 14.28 6.75
N ALA A 83 9.67 14.51 6.14
CA ALA A 83 10.96 14.02 6.64
C ALA A 83 11.17 14.32 8.14
N GLY A 84 10.62 15.43 8.65
CA GLY A 84 10.71 15.79 10.07
C GLY A 84 10.11 14.76 11.04
N VAL A 85 9.19 13.92 10.58
CA VAL A 85 8.59 12.82 11.36
C VAL A 85 9.05 11.43 10.90
N GLY A 86 9.91 11.33 9.88
CA GLY A 86 10.35 10.03 9.34
C GLY A 86 10.98 9.11 10.39
N SER A 87 11.82 9.66 11.27
CA SER A 87 12.40 8.89 12.38
C SER A 87 11.41 8.39 13.43
N LEU A 88 10.24 9.02 13.55
CA LEU A 88 9.16 8.59 14.45
C LEU A 88 8.33 7.47 13.80
N ALA A 89 8.13 7.55 12.48
CA ALA A 89 7.33 6.58 11.73
C ALA A 89 8.10 5.31 11.36
N ARG A 90 9.44 5.38 11.25
CA ARG A 90 10.27 4.30 10.72
C ARG A 90 10.05 2.96 11.44
N ASP A 91 10.09 2.96 12.77
CA ASP A 91 10.01 1.71 13.52
C ASP A 91 8.64 1.05 13.34
N ALA A 92 7.56 1.85 13.30
CA ALA A 92 6.20 1.35 13.03
C ALA A 92 6.03 0.79 11.61
N ILE A 93 6.61 1.45 10.60
CA ILE A 93 6.59 0.95 9.21
C ILE A 93 7.37 -0.36 9.10
N LEU A 94 8.55 -0.44 9.72
CA LEU A 94 9.37 -1.66 9.72
C LEU A 94 8.67 -2.81 10.45
N GLU A 95 8.02 -2.54 11.57
CA GLU A 95 7.21 -3.52 12.30
C GLU A 95 6.05 -4.02 11.42
N SER A 96 5.30 -3.12 10.78
CA SER A 96 4.21 -3.48 9.87
C SER A 96 4.69 -4.31 8.66
N LEU A 97 5.89 -4.01 8.14
CA LEU A 97 6.50 -4.83 7.09
C LEU A 97 6.89 -6.21 7.65
N ASN A 98 7.52 -6.30 8.81
CA ASN A 98 7.97 -7.58 9.40
C ASN A 98 6.81 -8.51 9.77
N GLU A 99 5.67 -7.95 10.19
CA GLU A 99 4.43 -8.70 10.47
C GLU A 99 3.61 -8.96 9.19
N TYR A 100 4.06 -8.44 8.03
CA TYR A 100 3.38 -8.53 6.74
C TYR A 100 1.98 -7.89 6.72
N ASP A 101 1.72 -6.91 7.60
CA ASP A 101 0.49 -6.10 7.60
C ASP A 101 0.39 -5.21 6.36
N ILE A 102 1.54 -4.82 5.79
CA ILE A 102 1.62 -3.96 4.62
C ILE A 102 2.31 -4.72 3.49
N LEU A 103 1.51 -5.20 2.54
CA LEU A 103 2.01 -5.70 1.26
C LEU A 103 1.55 -4.78 0.13
N ILE A 104 2.51 -4.25 -0.63
CA ILE A 104 2.23 -3.39 -1.78
C ILE A 104 2.81 -4.04 -3.04
N PRO A 105 2.06 -4.94 -3.69
CA PRO A 105 2.46 -5.51 -4.97
C PRO A 105 2.56 -4.46 -6.06
N LEU A 106 3.50 -4.66 -6.98
CA LEU A 106 3.74 -3.82 -8.14
C LEU A 106 3.80 -4.69 -9.40
N GLU A 107 3.16 -4.22 -10.46
CA GLU A 107 3.19 -4.85 -11.78
C GLU A 107 3.52 -3.82 -12.86
N MET A 108 4.48 -4.13 -13.73
CA MET A 108 4.90 -3.26 -14.83
C MET A 108 4.24 -3.69 -16.14
N PHE A 109 3.98 -2.73 -17.04
CA PHE A 109 3.35 -2.98 -18.33
C PHE A 109 4.11 -2.26 -19.42
N ASP A 110 4.01 -2.80 -20.64
CA ASP A 110 4.75 -2.33 -21.81
C ASP A 110 6.28 -2.33 -21.62
N PHE A 111 6.78 -3.22 -20.75
CA PHE A 111 8.20 -3.31 -20.39
C PHE A 111 8.68 -4.75 -20.48
N ALA A 112 8.85 -5.27 -21.69
CA ALA A 112 9.10 -6.70 -21.90
C ALA A 112 10.52 -7.16 -21.64
N THR A 113 11.48 -6.24 -21.74
CA THR A 113 12.90 -6.53 -21.49
C THR A 113 13.52 -5.32 -20.81
N PRO A 114 14.38 -5.51 -19.80
CA PRO A 114 15.07 -4.40 -19.15
C PRO A 114 15.92 -3.64 -20.17
N GLY A 115 15.52 -2.41 -20.45
CA GLY A 115 16.16 -1.53 -21.41
C GLY A 115 15.56 -0.13 -21.38
N ALA A 116 16.10 0.79 -22.18
CA ALA A 116 15.47 2.09 -22.33
C ALA A 116 14.15 1.93 -23.09
N ASP A 117 13.07 2.45 -22.52
CA ASP A 117 11.72 2.42 -23.10
C ASP A 117 11.00 3.74 -22.81
N SER A 118 10.43 4.34 -23.86
CA SER A 118 9.68 5.60 -23.78
C SER A 118 8.27 5.45 -23.21
N CYS A 119 7.77 4.22 -23.07
CA CYS A 119 6.49 3.95 -22.43
C CYS A 119 6.61 2.78 -21.47
N VAL A 120 6.54 3.09 -20.18
CA VAL A 120 6.41 2.09 -19.13
C VAL A 120 5.24 2.51 -18.26
N LYS A 121 4.34 1.58 -18.00
CA LYS A 121 3.25 1.79 -17.04
C LYS A 121 3.45 0.85 -15.88
N PHE A 122 2.93 1.20 -14.72
CA PHE A 122 2.85 0.25 -13.61
C PHE A 122 1.63 0.52 -12.76
N ALA A 123 1.15 -0.54 -12.14
CA ALA A 123 0.09 -0.48 -11.16
C ALA A 123 0.64 -0.95 -9.81
N LEU A 124 0.13 -0.35 -8.75
CA LEU A 124 0.32 -0.85 -7.39
C LEU A 124 -1.00 -1.41 -6.88
N TYR A 125 -0.89 -2.43 -6.05
CA TYR A 125 -2.03 -3.13 -5.47
C TYR A 125 -1.89 -3.20 -3.96
N LEU A 126 -2.91 -3.75 -3.33
CA LEU A 126 -2.87 -4.23 -1.96
C LEU A 126 -2.68 -5.74 -2.01
N GLY A 127 -1.73 -6.25 -1.24
CA GLY A 127 -1.42 -7.68 -1.16
C GLY A 127 -1.90 -8.28 0.15
N LEU A 128 -2.09 -9.59 0.13
CA LEU A 128 -2.38 -10.45 1.27
C LEU A 128 -1.34 -11.57 1.24
N TYR A 129 -0.84 -11.97 2.41
CA TYR A 129 0.24 -12.97 2.53
C TYR A 129 0.02 -13.93 3.69
N LYS A 130 -0.37 -13.40 4.86
CA LYS A 130 -0.83 -14.16 6.03
C LYS A 130 -2.24 -13.75 6.33
N GLU A 131 -3.17 -14.68 6.21
CA GLU A 131 -4.55 -14.48 6.61
C GLU A 131 -4.95 -15.63 7.52
N ASP A 132 -6.01 -15.43 8.29
CA ASP A 132 -6.83 -16.49 8.85
C ASP A 132 -7.88 -16.80 7.77
N ALA A 133 -7.46 -17.50 6.71
CA ALA A 133 -8.25 -17.78 5.53
C ALA A 133 -9.41 -18.74 5.82
N ASP A 134 -9.32 -19.56 6.87
CA ASP A 134 -10.44 -20.41 7.29
C ASP A 134 -11.34 -19.81 8.39
N GLY A 135 -10.88 -18.77 9.09
CA GLY A 135 -11.65 -17.96 10.03
C GLY A 135 -11.71 -18.52 11.46
N ASP A 136 -10.73 -19.33 11.87
CA ASP A 136 -10.67 -19.95 13.19
C ASP A 136 -10.03 -19.04 14.28
N GLY A 137 -9.33 -18.00 13.87
CA GLY A 137 -8.71 -16.98 14.71
C GLY A 137 -7.24 -17.24 15.08
N GLU A 138 -6.59 -18.23 14.49
CA GLU A 138 -5.15 -18.51 14.61
C GLU A 138 -4.44 -18.20 13.27
N ASP A 139 -3.14 -17.92 13.30
CA ASP A 139 -2.34 -17.55 12.11
C ASP A 139 -1.26 -18.60 11.88
N THR A 140 -0.85 -18.80 10.64
CA THR A 140 -0.01 -19.93 10.22
C THR A 140 1.44 -19.85 10.67
N ALA A 141 1.95 -18.64 10.86
CA ALA A 141 3.38 -18.39 10.99
C ALA A 141 3.87 -18.15 12.43
N VAL A 142 3.08 -18.53 13.44
CA VAL A 142 3.43 -18.37 14.86
C VAL A 142 3.64 -19.73 15.54
N ASP A 143 4.52 -19.77 16.56
CA ASP A 143 4.79 -21.00 17.32
C ASP A 143 3.53 -21.43 18.10
N GLY A 144 2.92 -22.54 17.67
CA GLY A 144 1.61 -23.01 18.15
C GLY A 144 0.41 -22.31 17.52
N GLY A 145 0.60 -21.72 16.34
CA GLY A 145 -0.46 -21.22 15.46
C GLY A 145 -1.04 -22.34 14.57
N ASP A 146 -1.78 -21.94 13.54
CA ASP A 146 -2.44 -22.87 12.62
C ASP A 146 -1.42 -23.56 11.69
N CYS A 147 -1.55 -24.86 11.50
CA CYS A 147 -0.75 -25.63 10.56
C CYS A 147 -1.47 -25.81 9.20
N ASN A 148 -2.73 -25.42 9.08
CA ASN A 148 -3.54 -25.56 7.87
C ASN A 148 -4.68 -24.53 7.77
N ASP A 149 -4.37 -23.38 7.15
CA ASP A 149 -5.27 -22.24 6.98
C ASP A 149 -6.37 -22.42 5.92
N HIS A 150 -6.64 -23.67 5.52
CA HIS A 150 -7.70 -24.00 4.59
C HIS A 150 -8.84 -24.75 5.25
N VAL A 151 -8.70 -25.13 6.52
CA VAL A 151 -9.63 -26.00 7.21
C VAL A 151 -9.72 -25.59 8.68
N MET A 152 -10.85 -24.99 9.09
CA MET A 152 -11.09 -24.65 10.50
C MET A 152 -10.76 -25.83 11.44
N ALA A 153 -9.55 -25.83 11.98
CA ALA A 153 -8.99 -26.88 12.82
C ALA A 153 -8.45 -26.18 14.07
N ILE A 154 -9.08 -26.46 15.20
CA ILE A 154 -8.79 -25.74 16.44
C ILE A 154 -7.54 -26.38 17.06
N PRO A 155 -6.45 -25.63 17.33
CA PRO A 155 -5.29 -26.17 18.01
C PRO A 155 -5.67 -26.93 19.30
N GLY A 156 -5.24 -28.19 19.37
CA GLY A 156 -5.34 -29.04 20.56
C GLY A 156 -6.46 -30.09 20.59
N ALA A 157 -6.96 -30.57 19.44
CA ALA A 157 -7.58 -31.90 19.35
C ALA A 157 -7.67 -32.53 17.95
N GLU A 158 -7.03 -33.70 17.79
CA GLU A 158 -7.15 -34.60 16.63
C GLU A 158 -8.57 -35.07 16.27
N VAL A 159 -8.86 -35.12 14.96
CA VAL A 159 -10.07 -35.71 14.38
C VAL A 159 -9.77 -37.08 13.77
N ALA A 160 -9.84 -38.11 14.62
CA ALA A 160 -9.56 -39.49 14.24
C ALA A 160 -10.19 -39.96 12.90
N ASP A 161 -9.36 -40.66 12.11
CA ASP A 161 -9.59 -41.27 10.81
C ASP A 161 -9.77 -40.26 9.64
N ASN A 162 -9.34 -39.00 9.77
CA ASN A 162 -9.35 -38.01 8.68
C ASN A 162 -8.00 -37.95 7.91
N ARG A 163 -6.93 -38.51 8.49
CA ARG A 163 -5.55 -38.55 7.95
C ARG A 163 -4.83 -37.21 7.89
N ILE A 164 -5.28 -36.23 8.67
CA ILE A 164 -4.74 -34.87 8.72
C ILE A 164 -4.34 -34.59 10.16
N ASP A 165 -3.25 -33.86 10.37
CA ASP A 165 -2.86 -33.27 11.65
C ASP A 165 -3.81 -32.09 11.95
N ASP A 166 -4.72 -32.26 12.91
CA ASP A 166 -5.71 -31.23 13.27
C ASP A 166 -5.29 -30.42 14.49
N ASP A 167 -4.27 -30.86 15.23
CA ASP A 167 -3.81 -30.20 16.45
C ASP A 167 -2.42 -29.58 16.37
N CYS A 168 -1.82 -29.63 15.18
CA CYS A 168 -0.58 -29.00 14.78
C CYS A 168 0.63 -29.48 15.61
N ASP A 169 0.63 -30.77 15.96
CA ASP A 169 1.73 -31.41 16.68
C ASP A 169 2.77 -32.11 15.77
N GLY A 170 2.51 -32.13 14.46
CA GLY A 170 3.29 -32.77 13.41
C GLY A 170 2.91 -34.23 13.15
N LEU A 171 1.81 -34.74 13.71
CA LEU A 171 1.34 -36.12 13.57
C LEU A 171 -0.15 -36.13 13.20
N ALA A 172 -0.51 -36.90 12.17
CA ALA A 172 -1.91 -37.15 11.87
C ALA A 172 -2.46 -38.41 12.56
N ASP A 173 -3.74 -38.37 12.95
CA ASP A 173 -4.51 -39.50 13.44
C ASP A 173 -3.88 -40.23 14.65
N GLU A 174 -3.09 -39.55 15.47
CA GLU A 174 -2.47 -40.15 16.63
C GLU A 174 -3.47 -40.34 17.78
N LEU A 175 -3.14 -41.26 18.69
CA LEU A 175 -4.01 -41.59 19.81
C LEU A 175 -3.54 -40.87 21.07
N ASN A 176 -4.47 -40.21 21.74
CA ASN A 176 -4.26 -39.49 23.01
C ASN A 176 -3.52 -38.14 22.87
N ASP A 177 -4.14 -37.23 22.12
CA ASP A 177 -3.91 -35.78 22.09
C ASP A 177 -3.66 -35.21 23.52
N GLY A 178 -2.40 -34.93 23.80
CA GLY A 178 -1.87 -34.61 25.12
C GLY A 178 -0.39 -34.99 25.22
N PRO A 179 0.27 -34.79 26.37
CA PRO A 179 1.73 -34.93 26.46
C PRO A 179 2.26 -36.37 26.29
N ASN A 180 1.39 -37.36 26.02
CA ASN A 180 1.74 -38.74 25.71
C ASN A 180 0.93 -39.23 24.49
N GLN A 181 1.00 -38.49 23.38
CA GLN A 181 0.54 -38.93 22.07
C GLN A 181 1.10 -40.31 21.70
N THR A 182 0.32 -41.07 20.94
CA THR A 182 0.69 -42.38 20.42
C THR A 182 0.48 -42.36 18.91
N ALA A 183 1.57 -42.17 18.16
CA ALA A 183 1.57 -42.12 16.70
C ALA A 183 0.68 -43.19 16.05
N SER A 184 0.01 -42.80 14.97
CA SER A 184 -0.80 -43.71 14.16
C SER A 184 0.03 -44.91 13.66
N THR A 185 -0.67 -46.00 13.37
CA THR A 185 -0.07 -47.21 12.78
C THR A 185 -0.63 -47.51 11.39
N ASP A 186 -1.21 -46.51 10.74
CA ASP A 186 -1.65 -46.65 9.36
C ASP A 186 -0.44 -46.64 8.41
N THR A 187 -0.33 -47.70 7.61
CA THR A 187 0.73 -47.85 6.58
C THR A 187 0.17 -47.61 5.17
N GLY A 188 -1.06 -47.11 5.07
CA GLY A 188 -1.63 -46.64 3.81
C GLY A 188 -0.94 -45.34 3.39
N ASP A 189 -0.50 -45.31 2.14
CA ASP A 189 0.00 -44.13 1.42
C ASP A 189 -1.10 -43.78 0.41
N MET A 190 -1.95 -42.83 0.75
CA MET A 190 -3.21 -42.55 0.04
C MET A 190 -3.07 -41.53 -1.08
N ASP A 191 -2.10 -40.62 -0.97
CA ASP A 191 -1.78 -39.62 -1.98
C ASP A 191 -0.66 -40.06 -2.96
N MET A 192 0.01 -41.18 -2.66
CA MET A 192 1.08 -41.80 -3.45
C MET A 192 2.38 -41.01 -3.49
N ASP A 193 2.67 -40.28 -2.42
CA ASP A 193 3.88 -39.46 -2.29
C ASP A 193 5.11 -40.25 -1.79
N GLY A 194 4.87 -41.47 -1.30
CA GLY A 194 5.87 -42.40 -0.81
C GLY A 194 6.07 -42.42 0.71
N GLN A 195 5.32 -41.64 1.48
CA GLN A 195 5.18 -41.72 2.93
C GLN A 195 3.76 -42.16 3.30
N SER A 196 3.59 -42.59 4.54
CA SER A 196 2.29 -42.89 5.14
C SER A 196 2.25 -42.20 6.48
N ILE A 197 1.08 -42.12 7.11
CA ILE A 197 0.96 -41.53 8.44
C ILE A 197 1.93 -42.19 9.44
N MET A 198 2.10 -43.52 9.39
CA MET A 198 3.10 -44.22 10.24
C MET A 198 4.54 -43.75 9.99
N ASP A 199 4.85 -43.34 8.77
CA ASP A 199 6.19 -42.91 8.36
C ASP A 199 6.46 -41.42 8.69
N GLY A 200 5.46 -40.68 9.20
CA GLY A 200 5.56 -39.27 9.59
C GLY A 200 4.88 -38.30 8.63
N ASP A 201 3.90 -38.77 7.85
CA ASP A 201 3.05 -37.92 7.01
C ASP A 201 1.91 -37.31 7.85
N CYS A 202 1.83 -35.98 7.88
CA CYS A 202 0.81 -35.21 8.59
C CYS A 202 -0.43 -34.87 7.72
N ASP A 203 -0.40 -35.12 6.41
CA ASP A 203 -1.61 -35.10 5.55
C ASP A 203 -1.45 -36.12 4.41
N ASP A 204 -1.81 -37.38 4.70
CA ASP A 204 -1.76 -38.49 3.74
C ASP A 204 -2.84 -38.36 2.62
N THR A 205 -3.47 -37.20 2.49
CA THR A 205 -4.38 -36.86 1.38
C THR A 205 -3.76 -35.87 0.39
N ASN A 206 -2.59 -35.30 0.69
CA ASN A 206 -1.94 -34.26 -0.09
C ASN A 206 -0.43 -34.50 -0.29
N ALA A 207 -0.05 -34.94 -1.50
CA ALA A 207 1.34 -35.32 -1.82
C ALA A 207 2.41 -34.20 -1.74
N MET A 208 1.98 -32.97 -1.46
CA MET A 208 2.86 -31.83 -1.20
C MET A 208 3.18 -31.65 0.28
N ILE A 209 2.48 -32.34 1.18
CA ILE A 209 2.65 -32.32 2.63
C ILE A 209 3.23 -33.68 3.06
N LYS A 210 4.42 -33.67 3.67
CA LYS A 210 5.04 -34.85 4.32
C LYS A 210 6.32 -34.44 5.02
N SER A 211 6.77 -35.25 5.98
CA SER A 211 8.02 -34.99 6.68
C SER A 211 9.22 -34.77 5.75
N GLY A 212 9.85 -33.60 5.91
CA GLY A 212 11.07 -33.21 5.20
C GLY A 212 10.87 -32.73 3.75
N MET A 213 9.63 -32.42 3.36
CA MET A 213 9.39 -31.51 2.24
C MET A 213 9.90 -30.10 2.57
N ALA A 214 9.89 -29.20 1.58
CA ALA A 214 10.21 -27.81 1.83
C ALA A 214 8.90 -27.04 1.83
N GLU A 215 8.73 -26.13 2.78
CA GLU A 215 7.63 -25.16 2.81
C GLU A 215 7.48 -24.42 1.48
N ILE A 216 6.23 -24.20 1.10
CA ILE A 216 5.77 -23.43 -0.05
C ILE A 216 5.17 -22.14 0.48
N CYS A 217 6.01 -21.13 0.60
CA CYS A 217 5.64 -19.86 1.21
C CYS A 217 4.34 -19.24 0.63
N GLY A 218 3.41 -18.93 1.54
CA GLY A 218 2.11 -18.31 1.27
C GLY A 218 1.04 -19.30 0.80
N ASP A 219 1.28 -20.61 0.92
CA ASP A 219 0.27 -21.62 0.64
C ASP A 219 -0.61 -21.96 1.85
N GLY A 220 -0.21 -21.58 3.07
CA GLY A 220 -0.98 -21.77 4.30
C GLY A 220 -0.99 -23.22 4.83
N TYR A 221 -0.10 -24.08 4.35
CA TYR A 221 0.03 -25.47 4.80
C TYR A 221 1.39 -25.69 5.47
N ASP A 222 1.43 -26.49 6.54
CA ASP A 222 2.67 -27.10 7.05
C ASP A 222 3.08 -28.23 6.09
N ASN A 223 3.88 -27.89 5.08
CA ASN A 223 4.30 -28.86 4.08
C ASN A 223 5.32 -29.86 4.62
N ASP A 224 6.11 -29.49 5.62
CA ASP A 224 7.21 -30.30 6.15
C ASP A 224 6.93 -31.04 7.45
N CYS A 225 5.70 -30.91 7.98
CA CYS A 225 5.16 -31.56 9.17
C CYS A 225 5.96 -31.23 10.44
N ASP A 226 6.38 -29.98 10.60
CA ASP A 226 7.10 -29.53 11.80
C ASP A 226 6.21 -28.80 12.83
N GLY A 227 4.92 -28.68 12.54
CA GLY A 227 3.86 -28.11 13.38
C GLY A 227 3.64 -26.62 13.19
N VAL A 228 4.24 -25.98 12.18
CA VAL A 228 3.96 -24.58 11.82
C VAL A 228 4.10 -24.40 10.32
N ALA A 229 3.08 -23.79 9.72
CA ALA A 229 3.06 -23.50 8.29
C ALA A 229 3.95 -22.30 7.92
N ASP A 230 4.38 -22.24 6.65
CA ASP A 230 5.08 -21.09 6.06
C ASP A 230 6.39 -20.69 6.81
N ARG A 231 7.13 -21.68 7.35
CA ARG A 231 8.47 -21.47 7.94
C ARG A 231 9.54 -22.41 7.36
N THR A 232 10.62 -21.86 6.81
CA THR A 232 11.71 -22.70 6.31
C THR A 232 12.77 -22.97 7.39
N THR A 233 13.07 -24.23 7.67
CA THR A 233 14.24 -24.60 8.48
C THR A 233 15.44 -24.91 7.59
N ASP A 234 16.51 -24.11 7.65
CA ASP A 234 17.70 -24.36 6.85
C ASP A 234 18.44 -25.66 7.29
N ALA A 235 19.40 -26.12 6.48
CA ALA A 235 20.17 -27.33 6.79
C ALA A 235 21.06 -27.22 8.05
N GLN A 236 21.07 -26.07 8.73
CA GLN A 236 21.75 -25.81 10.00
C GLN A 236 20.76 -25.79 11.19
N GLY A 237 19.46 -25.99 10.93
CA GLY A 237 18.41 -25.93 11.95
C GLY A 237 18.02 -24.50 12.32
N VAL A 238 18.31 -23.53 11.45
CA VAL A 238 17.84 -22.16 11.62
C VAL A 238 16.46 -22.06 11.00
N VAL A 239 15.46 -21.87 11.85
CA VAL A 239 14.10 -21.54 11.44
C VAL A 239 14.13 -20.11 10.89
N THR A 240 13.74 -19.96 9.64
CA THR A 240 13.61 -18.69 8.92
C THR A 240 12.17 -18.62 8.46
N ALA A 241 11.40 -17.66 8.97
CA ALA A 241 10.06 -17.42 8.47
C ALA A 241 10.12 -17.22 6.94
N CYS A 242 9.14 -17.76 6.21
CA CYS A 242 8.91 -17.34 4.84
C CYS A 242 8.81 -15.81 4.81
N ASN A 243 9.54 -15.21 3.88
CA ASN A 243 9.67 -13.77 3.79
C ASN A 243 9.44 -13.33 2.35
N PRO A 244 8.31 -12.65 2.06
CA PRO A 244 7.95 -12.28 0.70
C PRO A 244 8.85 -11.18 0.11
N TYR A 245 9.76 -10.63 0.92
CA TYR A 245 10.66 -9.53 0.56
C TYR A 245 12.07 -9.97 0.16
N ASP A 246 12.31 -11.27 -0.02
CA ASP A 246 13.61 -11.79 -0.43
C ASP A 246 13.74 -12.00 -1.96
N ASP A 247 14.87 -12.58 -2.40
CA ASP A 247 15.12 -12.81 -3.84
C ASP A 247 14.41 -14.06 -4.39
N THR A 248 13.77 -14.86 -3.53
CA THR A 248 12.94 -16.02 -3.91
C THR A 248 11.48 -15.58 -4.00
N PRO A 249 10.90 -15.50 -5.21
CA PRO A 249 9.58 -14.91 -5.39
C PRO A 249 8.50 -15.80 -4.80
N ASP A 250 7.78 -15.26 -3.82
CA ASP A 250 6.60 -15.89 -3.24
C ASP A 250 5.31 -15.52 -3.98
N THR A 251 4.26 -16.30 -3.76
CA THR A 251 2.93 -16.02 -4.32
C THR A 251 2.17 -15.07 -3.41
N ILE A 252 1.89 -13.86 -3.90
CA ILE A 252 1.13 -12.84 -3.20
C ILE A 252 -0.28 -12.75 -3.79
N ARG A 253 -1.29 -12.88 -2.93
CA ARG A 253 -2.69 -12.71 -3.32
C ARG A 253 -3.03 -11.22 -3.37
N LEU A 254 -3.78 -10.81 -4.40
CA LEU A 254 -4.23 -9.42 -4.52
C LEU A 254 -5.54 -9.20 -3.78
N ASP A 255 -5.55 -8.23 -2.87
CA ASP A 255 -6.74 -7.83 -2.11
C ASP A 255 -7.78 -7.18 -3.05
N PRO A 256 -9.04 -7.66 -3.05
CA PRO A 256 -10.14 -7.08 -3.83
C PRO A 256 -10.37 -5.57 -3.60
N ARG A 257 -9.96 -5.03 -2.45
CA ARG A 257 -10.06 -3.61 -2.09
C ARG A 257 -9.09 -2.73 -2.87
N GLY A 258 -8.05 -3.32 -3.48
CA GLY A 258 -7.12 -2.62 -4.38
C GLY A 258 -7.70 -2.25 -5.75
N PHE A 259 -8.98 -2.58 -6.01
CA PHE A 259 -9.62 -2.38 -7.32
C PHE A 259 -10.86 -1.50 -7.26
N ASP A 260 -11.12 -0.78 -8.36
CA ASP A 260 -12.36 -0.06 -8.55
C ASP A 260 -13.54 -1.01 -8.88
N THR A 261 -14.75 -0.44 -9.00
CA THR A 261 -15.96 -1.21 -9.37
C THR A 261 -15.91 -1.88 -10.75
N ALA A 262 -14.97 -1.48 -11.62
CA ALA A 262 -14.73 -2.08 -12.92
C ALA A 262 -13.60 -3.12 -12.89
N GLY A 263 -12.93 -3.32 -11.75
CA GLY A 263 -11.80 -4.23 -11.58
C GLY A 263 -10.46 -3.67 -12.04
N ALA A 264 -10.35 -2.35 -12.27
CA ALA A 264 -9.09 -1.68 -12.56
C ALA A 264 -8.36 -1.33 -11.25
N PRO A 265 -7.01 -1.27 -11.24
CA PRO A 265 -6.27 -0.87 -10.05
C PRO A 265 -6.59 0.56 -9.65
N LEU A 266 -6.69 0.80 -8.35
CA LEU A 266 -6.87 2.15 -7.80
C LEU A 266 -5.61 3.02 -7.95
N ILE A 267 -4.44 2.39 -8.09
CA ILE A 267 -3.15 3.06 -8.23
C ILE A 267 -2.50 2.65 -9.54
N ALA A 268 -2.38 3.61 -10.45
CA ALA A 268 -1.80 3.38 -11.76
C ALA A 268 -1.00 4.58 -12.23
N PHE A 269 0.18 4.30 -12.76
CA PHE A 269 1.03 5.25 -13.46
C PHE A 269 1.01 4.90 -14.94
N THR A 270 0.34 5.75 -15.73
CA THR A 270 0.06 5.49 -17.14
C THR A 270 1.06 6.17 -18.09
N SER A 271 2.04 6.89 -17.55
CA SER A 271 2.95 7.75 -18.31
C SER A 271 4.36 7.75 -17.71
N GLY A 272 4.99 6.58 -17.67
CA GLY A 272 6.39 6.42 -17.28
C GLY A 272 7.33 6.21 -18.46
N GLU A 273 8.62 6.43 -18.22
CA GLU A 273 9.72 6.18 -19.14
C GLU A 273 10.87 5.54 -18.36
N VAL A 274 11.57 4.59 -18.98
CA VAL A 274 12.83 4.06 -18.51
C VAL A 274 13.95 4.56 -19.42
N THR A 275 14.93 5.27 -18.86
CA THR A 275 16.07 5.79 -19.64
C THR A 275 17.37 5.08 -19.26
N GLN A 276 18.31 5.00 -20.19
CA GLN A 276 19.66 4.53 -19.90
C GLN A 276 20.53 5.70 -19.44
N GLU A 277 20.93 5.67 -18.18
CA GLU A 277 21.86 6.63 -17.58
C GLU A 277 23.23 6.00 -17.29
N ALA A 278 24.17 6.82 -16.82
CA ALA A 278 25.51 6.36 -16.47
C ALA A 278 25.52 5.38 -15.27
N GLY A 279 24.49 5.42 -14.43
CA GLY A 279 24.32 4.55 -13.26
C GLY A 279 23.52 3.27 -13.51
N GLY A 280 22.78 3.18 -14.62
CA GLY A 280 21.87 2.06 -14.87
C GLY A 280 20.65 2.50 -15.66
N LEU A 281 19.60 1.68 -15.60
CA LEU A 281 18.29 2.05 -16.13
C LEU A 281 17.53 2.84 -15.06
N LYS A 282 16.96 3.98 -15.41
CA LYS A 282 16.20 4.85 -14.51
C LYS A 282 14.75 4.92 -14.96
N LEU A 283 13.83 4.45 -14.13
CA LEU A 283 12.39 4.67 -14.27
C LEU A 283 12.03 6.06 -13.76
N VAL A 284 11.24 6.80 -14.52
CA VAL A 284 10.59 8.05 -14.10
C VAL A 284 9.13 8.01 -14.54
N ALA A 285 8.18 8.24 -13.62
CA ALA A 285 6.76 8.26 -13.92
C ALA A 285 6.00 9.34 -13.17
N GLY A 286 4.82 9.69 -13.69
CA GLY A 286 4.01 10.79 -13.18
C GLY A 286 4.35 12.15 -13.81
N PRO A 287 3.76 13.25 -13.30
CA PRO A 287 2.88 13.29 -12.13
C PRO A 287 1.56 12.54 -12.36
N SER A 288 1.10 11.79 -11.35
CA SER A 288 -0.17 11.05 -11.35
C SER A 288 -0.89 11.23 -10.00
N LEU A 289 -2.06 10.60 -9.86
CA LEU A 289 -2.72 10.44 -8.57
C LEU A 289 -2.30 9.11 -7.95
N PHE A 290 -1.81 9.14 -6.72
CA PHE A 290 -1.61 7.94 -5.91
C PHE A 290 -2.68 7.91 -4.82
N GLN A 291 -3.48 6.84 -4.77
CA GLN A 291 -4.53 6.68 -3.77
C GLN A 291 -4.62 5.24 -3.29
N VAL A 292 -4.32 5.02 -2.02
CA VAL A 292 -4.46 3.73 -1.35
C VAL A 292 -5.57 3.85 -0.31
N SER A 293 -6.46 2.87 -0.22
CA SER A 293 -7.41 2.75 0.88
C SER A 293 -7.04 1.52 1.71
N VAL A 294 -6.43 1.72 2.87
CA VAL A 294 -6.02 0.67 3.80
C VAL A 294 -7.11 0.52 4.88
N PRO A 295 -7.75 -0.63 5.01
CA PRO A 295 -8.68 -0.89 6.09
C PRO A 295 -7.90 -1.21 7.36
N VAL A 296 -8.19 -0.48 8.44
CA VAL A 296 -7.45 -0.62 9.69
C VAL A 296 -8.21 -1.41 10.75
N THR A 297 -9.56 -1.38 10.74
CA THR A 297 -10.46 -2.16 11.62
C THR A 297 -11.88 -2.20 11.02
N ASP A 298 -12.79 -3.00 11.61
CA ASP A 298 -14.21 -3.15 11.22
C ASP A 298 -14.91 -1.83 10.83
N GLY A 299 -14.90 -1.53 9.54
CA GLY A 299 -15.61 -0.39 8.94
C GLY A 299 -14.87 0.94 8.93
N ILE A 300 -13.57 0.98 9.22
CA ILE A 300 -12.72 2.18 9.08
C ILE A 300 -11.70 1.96 7.95
N GLU A 301 -11.84 2.70 6.86
CA GLU A 301 -10.89 2.76 5.74
C GLU A 301 -10.03 4.02 5.85
N LEU A 302 -8.72 3.85 6.03
CA LEU A 302 -7.72 4.89 5.93
C LEU A 302 -7.39 5.14 4.45
N THR A 303 -7.84 6.26 3.90
CA THR A 303 -7.48 6.63 2.52
C THR A 303 -6.26 7.55 2.50
N LEU A 304 -5.12 7.01 2.07
CA LEU A 304 -3.93 7.80 1.76
C LEU A 304 -3.98 8.23 0.31
N LYS A 305 -4.13 9.54 0.09
CA LYS A 305 -4.12 10.16 -1.23
C LYS A 305 -2.95 11.14 -1.34
N ILE A 306 -2.09 10.93 -2.33
CA ILE A 306 -1.00 11.83 -2.68
C ILE A 306 -1.28 12.36 -4.09
N THR A 307 -1.34 13.68 -4.22
CA THR A 307 -1.51 14.36 -5.52
C THR A 307 -0.16 14.76 -6.11
N GLY A 308 -0.09 14.85 -7.43
CA GLY A 308 1.16 15.21 -8.12
C GLY A 308 2.24 14.14 -7.99
N THR A 309 1.85 12.90 -7.72
CA THR A 309 2.80 11.83 -7.38
C THR A 309 3.75 11.57 -8.52
N THR A 310 5.03 11.73 -8.24
CA THR A 310 6.15 11.41 -9.12
C THR A 310 6.90 10.23 -8.55
N VAL A 311 7.29 9.32 -9.42
CA VAL A 311 8.06 8.13 -9.04
C VAL A 311 9.36 8.11 -9.83
N GLU A 312 10.45 7.88 -9.11
CA GLU A 312 11.76 7.58 -9.70
C GLU A 312 12.31 6.31 -9.08
N ALA A 313 12.91 5.43 -9.88
CA ALA A 313 13.57 4.24 -9.36
C ALA A 313 14.70 3.80 -10.29
N ASP A 314 15.71 3.16 -9.73
CA ASP A 314 16.70 2.44 -10.51
C ASP A 314 16.15 1.04 -10.82
N ILE A 315 16.28 0.61 -12.08
CA ILE A 315 15.82 -0.70 -12.53
C ILE A 315 17.01 -1.64 -12.59
N GLU A 316 16.98 -2.67 -11.75
CA GLU A 316 18.05 -3.66 -11.60
C GLU A 316 17.54 -5.09 -11.80
N MET A 317 18.47 -6.05 -11.84
CA MET A 317 18.16 -7.48 -11.93
C MET A 317 18.45 -8.17 -10.60
N ALA A 318 17.43 -8.76 -9.98
CA ALA A 318 17.55 -9.70 -8.88
C ALA A 318 17.42 -11.12 -9.45
N GLY A 319 18.55 -11.81 -9.61
CA GLY A 319 18.59 -13.06 -10.38
C GLY A 319 18.21 -12.86 -11.84
N ASP A 320 17.11 -13.46 -12.28
CA ASP A 320 16.52 -13.31 -13.61
C ASP A 320 15.26 -12.43 -13.65
N ARG A 321 14.89 -11.83 -12.51
CA ARG A 321 13.75 -10.92 -12.39
C ARG A 321 14.21 -9.46 -12.30
N VAL A 322 13.33 -8.57 -12.74
CA VAL A 322 13.55 -7.12 -12.67
C VAL A 322 12.98 -6.61 -11.35
N VAL A 323 13.75 -5.74 -10.70
CA VAL A 323 13.36 -5.05 -9.47
C VAL A 323 13.61 -3.54 -9.58
N ALA A 324 12.76 -2.76 -8.91
CA ALA A 324 12.98 -1.35 -8.63
C ALA A 324 13.72 -1.17 -7.29
N VAL A 325 14.87 -0.48 -7.32
CA VAL A 325 15.69 -0.16 -6.14
C VAL A 325 16.00 1.32 -6.11
N ASN A 326 16.41 1.85 -4.95
CA ASN A 326 16.60 3.29 -4.74
C ASN A 326 15.38 4.10 -5.22
N GLY A 327 14.20 3.52 -5.01
CA GLY A 327 12.92 4.08 -5.43
C GLY A 327 12.56 5.27 -4.56
N ARG A 328 11.94 6.27 -5.18
CA ARG A 328 11.42 7.49 -4.56
C ARG A 328 10.02 7.71 -5.09
N LEU A 329 9.06 7.91 -4.22
CA LEU A 329 7.69 8.26 -4.55
C LEU A 329 7.33 9.50 -3.74
N GLY A 330 7.10 10.62 -4.41
CA GLY A 330 6.81 11.88 -3.72
C GLY A 330 5.69 12.68 -4.35
N GLY A 331 5.09 13.55 -3.56
CA GLY A 331 3.98 14.41 -3.95
C GLY A 331 3.40 15.16 -2.75
N VAL A 332 2.12 15.51 -2.83
CA VAL A 332 1.45 16.38 -1.86
C VAL A 332 0.28 15.66 -1.18
N ILE A 333 0.21 15.72 0.15
CA ILE A 333 -0.96 15.28 0.93
C ILE A 333 -1.87 16.49 1.17
N ASP A 334 -3.03 16.51 0.50
CA ASP A 334 -4.04 17.57 0.64
C ASP A 334 -4.70 17.59 2.02
N ALA A 335 -5.23 18.74 2.42
CA ALA A 335 -5.81 18.95 3.75
C ALA A 335 -6.93 17.97 4.11
N HIS A 336 -7.84 17.69 3.15
CA HIS A 336 -8.90 16.71 3.36
C HIS A 336 -8.32 15.31 3.62
N THR A 337 -7.30 14.92 2.86
CA THR A 337 -6.64 13.64 3.05
C THR A 337 -5.97 13.56 4.42
N ALA A 338 -5.23 14.61 4.81
CA ALA A 338 -4.63 14.69 6.14
C ALA A 338 -5.68 14.61 7.28
N ASP A 339 -6.89 15.13 7.08
CA ASP A 339 -7.99 15.05 8.05
C ASP A 339 -8.56 13.62 8.21
N THR A 340 -8.52 12.83 7.14
CA THR A 340 -8.94 11.42 7.18
C THR A 340 -7.91 10.50 7.84
N ILE A 341 -6.63 10.91 7.92
CA ILE A 341 -5.58 10.12 8.55
C ILE A 341 -5.66 10.31 10.06
N ARG A 342 -6.15 9.28 10.78
CA ARG A 342 -6.36 9.27 12.24
C ARG A 342 -5.76 8.02 12.84
N GLY A 343 -5.77 7.92 14.17
CA GLY A 343 -5.28 6.73 14.88
C GLY A 343 -3.79 6.74 15.21
N LEU A 344 -3.08 7.82 14.88
CA LEU A 344 -1.68 8.01 15.28
C LEU A 344 -1.61 8.21 16.80
N ASP A 345 -0.87 7.36 17.51
CA ASP A 345 -0.49 7.56 18.91
C ASP A 345 1.01 7.81 18.99
N VAL A 346 1.42 9.05 19.27
CA VAL A 346 2.83 9.38 19.46
C VAL A 346 2.97 10.18 20.76
N PRO A 347 3.10 9.49 21.91
CA PRO A 347 3.14 10.12 23.22
C PRO A 347 4.27 11.16 23.37
N GLU A 348 5.39 10.98 22.67
CA GLU A 348 6.57 11.85 22.66
C GLU A 348 6.21 13.29 22.25
N ILE A 349 5.21 13.43 21.40
CA ILE A 349 4.71 14.70 20.88
C ILE A 349 3.27 14.99 21.34
N SER A 350 2.77 14.26 22.34
CA SER A 350 1.40 14.45 22.86
C SER A 350 0.31 14.35 21.79
N LEU A 351 0.54 13.48 20.81
CA LEU A 351 -0.37 13.25 19.70
C LEU A 351 -1.22 12.02 20.00
N THR A 352 -2.53 12.22 20.09
CA THR A 352 -3.49 11.18 20.49
C THR A 352 -4.21 10.61 19.28
N PRO A 353 -4.66 9.34 19.32
CA PRO A 353 -5.39 8.67 18.23
C PRO A 353 -6.60 9.42 17.66
N GLU A 354 -7.25 10.25 18.48
CA GLU A 354 -8.44 11.01 18.11
C GLU A 354 -8.14 12.20 17.17
N ASN A 355 -6.90 12.70 17.17
CA ASN A 355 -6.48 13.79 16.31
C ASN A 355 -6.17 13.27 14.91
N SER A 356 -6.58 14.02 13.89
CA SER A 356 -6.15 13.75 12.52
C SER A 356 -4.70 14.21 12.28
N LEU A 357 -4.10 13.77 11.17
CA LEU A 357 -2.83 14.32 10.69
C LEU A 357 -2.97 15.82 10.41
N LEU A 358 -4.12 16.29 9.92
CA LEU A 358 -4.39 17.72 9.73
C LEU A 358 -4.29 18.48 11.07
N ASP A 359 -4.97 17.98 12.11
CA ASP A 359 -4.94 18.57 13.46
C ASP A 359 -3.53 18.59 14.02
N ALA A 360 -2.86 17.44 13.92
CA ALA A 360 -1.50 17.26 14.38
C ALA A 360 -0.53 18.27 13.76
N VAL A 361 -0.61 18.44 12.43
CA VAL A 361 0.28 19.29 11.65
C VAL A 361 -0.05 20.76 11.83
N PHE A 362 -1.31 21.16 11.74
CA PHE A 362 -1.62 22.59 11.65
C PHE A 362 -2.09 23.22 12.96
N ALA A 363 -2.77 22.46 13.84
CA ALA A 363 -3.25 22.95 15.12
C ALA A 363 -2.32 22.62 16.29
N ASN A 364 -1.51 21.55 16.17
CA ASN A 364 -0.72 21.01 17.27
C ASN A 364 0.80 21.14 17.05
N VAL A 365 1.58 20.25 17.67
CA VAL A 365 3.04 20.35 17.76
C VAL A 365 3.80 19.93 16.49
N LEU A 366 3.18 19.25 15.52
CA LEU A 366 3.92 18.82 14.33
C LEU A 366 4.26 20.01 13.43
N GLY A 367 3.37 20.96 13.22
CA GLY A 367 3.67 22.13 12.37
C GLY A 367 4.95 22.89 12.74
N PRO A 368 5.19 23.25 14.02
CA PRO A 368 6.47 23.82 14.42
C PRO A 368 7.64 22.85 14.30
N LEU A 369 7.44 21.54 14.52
CA LEU A 369 8.49 20.52 14.36
C LEU A 369 8.92 20.38 12.89
N LEU A 370 7.96 20.41 11.97
CA LEU A 370 8.15 20.40 10.52
C LEU A 370 8.63 21.75 9.96
N ALA A 371 8.77 22.77 10.82
CA ALA A 371 9.11 24.14 10.45
C ALA A 371 8.16 24.74 9.39
N LEU A 372 6.88 24.36 9.42
CA LEU A 372 5.88 24.91 8.51
C LEU A 372 5.70 26.42 8.72
N PRO A 373 5.53 27.20 7.63
CA PRO A 373 5.29 28.62 7.73
C PRO A 373 4.00 28.92 8.49
N ALA A 374 3.89 30.16 8.96
CA ALA A 374 2.68 30.66 9.58
C ALA A 374 2.38 32.06 9.07
N LEU A 375 1.08 32.37 8.98
CA LEU A 375 0.62 33.67 8.53
C LEU A 375 1.17 34.79 9.44
N PRO A 376 1.67 35.90 8.87
CA PRO A 376 2.37 36.93 9.61
C PRO A 376 1.42 37.69 10.55
N PRO A 377 1.96 38.42 11.55
CA PRO A 377 1.17 39.24 12.48
C PRO A 377 0.28 40.30 11.82
N SER A 378 0.53 40.64 10.56
CA SER A 378 -0.29 41.56 9.76
C SER A 378 -1.54 40.91 9.17
N SER A 379 -1.62 39.58 9.14
CA SER A 379 -2.78 38.84 8.66
C SER A 379 -3.91 38.86 9.71
N PRO A 380 -5.19 38.91 9.29
CA PRO A 380 -6.33 38.67 10.18
C PRO A 380 -6.28 37.29 10.88
N HIS A 381 -5.53 36.34 10.31
CA HIS A 381 -5.37 34.97 10.77
C HIS A 381 -3.92 34.69 11.20
N ALA A 382 -3.28 35.68 11.82
CA ALA A 382 -1.89 35.57 12.26
C ALA A 382 -1.65 34.35 13.15
N GLY A 383 -0.57 33.61 12.84
CA GLY A 383 -0.17 32.41 13.60
C GLY A 383 -0.77 31.10 13.08
N CYS A 384 -1.80 31.15 12.22
CA CYS A 384 -2.28 29.96 11.52
C CYS A 384 -1.21 29.43 10.58
N ARG A 385 -1.10 28.12 10.49
CA ARG A 385 -0.05 27.45 9.73
C ARG A 385 -0.48 27.23 8.30
N THR A 386 0.47 27.33 7.40
CA THR A 386 0.28 27.06 5.98
C THR A 386 0.99 25.76 5.61
N PRO A 387 0.50 25.02 4.60
CA PRO A 387 1.31 24.01 3.95
C PRO A 387 2.53 24.64 3.29
N ASP A 388 3.41 23.79 2.76
CA ASP A 388 4.58 24.22 2.00
C ASP A 388 4.36 24.28 0.49
N ILE A 389 3.40 23.50 -0.05
CA ILE A 389 3.12 23.46 -1.49
C ILE A 389 1.77 24.09 -1.82
N ASP A 390 1.80 25.08 -2.72
CA ASP A 390 0.66 25.79 -3.31
C ASP A 390 0.28 25.12 -4.64
N VAL A 391 -0.70 24.23 -4.60
CA VAL A 391 -1.02 23.28 -5.68
C VAL A 391 -1.85 23.92 -6.78
N ASP A 392 -2.88 24.70 -6.41
CA ASP A 392 -3.78 25.37 -7.37
C ASP A 392 -3.33 26.80 -7.71
N ARG A 393 -2.28 27.29 -7.04
CA ARG A 393 -1.60 28.57 -7.30
C ARG A 393 -2.46 29.79 -7.02
N ASP A 394 -3.51 29.65 -6.22
CA ASP A 394 -4.29 30.79 -5.74
C ASP A 394 -3.67 31.44 -4.49
N GLY A 395 -2.65 30.78 -3.92
CA GLY A 395 -1.87 31.18 -2.75
C GLY A 395 -1.94 30.12 -1.66
N LEU A 396 -0.96 30.10 -0.75
CA LEU A 396 -0.98 29.09 0.32
C LEU A 396 -2.23 29.18 1.22
N GLU A 397 -2.87 28.04 1.37
CA GLU A 397 -3.92 27.82 2.37
C GLU A 397 -3.39 28.03 3.80
N ALA A 398 -4.31 28.25 4.74
CA ALA A 398 -3.98 28.33 6.16
C ALA A 398 -5.02 27.62 7.03
N PHE A 399 -4.54 26.86 8.00
CA PHE A 399 -5.35 26.08 8.91
C PHE A 399 -5.14 26.59 10.34
N CYS A 400 -6.24 26.76 11.06
CA CYS A 400 -6.24 27.32 12.40
C CYS A 400 -7.11 26.48 13.35
N ASP A 401 -6.66 26.45 14.60
CA ASP A 401 -7.53 26.28 15.76
C ASP A 401 -7.95 27.69 16.25
N LYS A 402 -9.21 28.07 16.04
CA LYS A 402 -9.81 29.29 16.61
C LYS A 402 -10.63 29.02 17.86
N ASN A 403 -10.58 27.80 18.40
CA ASN A 403 -11.28 27.38 19.61
C ASN A 403 -12.79 27.63 19.48
N LEU A 404 -13.38 27.22 18.36
CA LEU A 404 -14.82 27.27 18.10
C LEU A 404 -15.61 26.28 18.98
N ASP A 405 -14.95 25.23 19.45
CA ASP A 405 -15.48 24.27 20.43
C ASP A 405 -15.57 24.85 21.86
N GLY A 406 -14.82 25.93 22.14
CA GLY A 406 -14.79 26.63 23.41
C GLY A 406 -13.86 25.99 24.46
N ASP A 407 -13.04 25.01 24.10
CA ASP A 407 -11.99 24.44 24.94
C ASP A 407 -10.58 24.74 24.39
N PRO A 408 -9.81 25.64 25.02
CA PRO A 408 -8.45 25.99 24.57
C PRO A 408 -7.42 24.87 24.73
N ASN A 409 -7.79 23.71 25.28
CA ASN A 409 -6.92 22.55 25.37
C ASN A 409 -7.12 21.56 24.22
N THR A 410 -8.22 21.67 23.48
CA THR A 410 -8.44 20.93 22.24
C THR A 410 -7.66 21.63 21.13
N GLN A 411 -6.71 20.93 20.52
CA GLN A 411 -5.90 21.48 19.41
C GLN A 411 -6.34 20.82 18.11
N VAL A 412 -7.46 21.28 17.58
CA VAL A 412 -8.08 20.79 16.34
C VAL A 412 -8.22 21.92 15.34
N VAL A 413 -8.06 21.61 14.06
CA VAL A 413 -8.32 22.58 12.99
C VAL A 413 -9.83 22.75 12.89
N ASP A 414 -10.31 23.96 13.15
CA ASP A 414 -11.73 24.31 13.08
C ASP A 414 -12.02 25.40 12.04
N THR A 415 -10.96 25.96 11.47
CA THR A 415 -11.02 27.02 10.47
C THR A 415 -9.98 26.75 9.38
N CYS A 416 -10.46 26.66 8.15
CA CYS A 416 -9.66 26.57 6.94
C CYS A 416 -9.78 27.89 6.17
N ILE A 417 -8.66 28.48 5.77
CA ILE A 417 -8.58 29.70 4.97
C ILE A 417 -7.89 29.36 3.66
N ASP A 418 -8.54 29.72 2.56
CA ASP A 418 -8.05 29.47 1.21
C ASP A 418 -7.01 30.52 0.78
N GLY A 419 -6.23 30.25 -0.25
CA GLY A 419 -5.27 31.21 -0.79
C GLY A 419 -5.92 32.50 -1.29
N ASP A 420 -7.13 32.39 -1.86
CA ASP A 420 -7.96 33.55 -2.24
C ASP A 420 -8.51 34.36 -1.04
N GLY A 421 -8.34 33.86 0.18
CA GLY A 421 -8.79 34.45 1.45
C GLY A 421 -10.20 34.06 1.89
N THR A 422 -10.85 33.12 1.20
CA THR A 422 -12.13 32.54 1.61
C THR A 422 -11.95 31.77 2.91
N VAL A 423 -12.87 31.99 3.87
CA VAL A 423 -12.80 31.35 5.19
C VAL A 423 -13.96 30.39 5.35
N ILE A 424 -13.63 29.13 5.66
CA ILE A 424 -14.58 28.08 5.99
C ILE A 424 -14.31 27.63 7.43
N GLU A 425 -15.37 27.52 8.22
CA GLU A 425 -15.31 27.07 9.61
C GLU A 425 -16.07 25.75 9.72
N ASP A 426 -15.63 24.90 10.63
CA ASP A 426 -16.29 23.64 10.93
C ASP A 426 -17.74 23.86 11.34
N THR A 427 -18.56 22.87 10.99
CA THR A 427 -19.94 22.78 11.45
C THR A 427 -20.16 21.42 12.10
N PRO A 428 -21.25 21.22 12.86
CA PRO A 428 -21.54 19.92 13.47
C PRO A 428 -21.70 18.75 12.49
N THR A 429 -21.72 19.00 11.17
CA THR A 429 -21.97 18.00 10.13
C THR A 429 -20.96 18.03 8.99
N MET A 430 -19.94 18.88 9.06
CA MET A 430 -18.98 19.07 7.98
C MET A 430 -17.71 19.71 8.53
N GLN A 431 -16.57 19.10 8.22
CA GLN A 431 -15.26 19.68 8.50
C GLN A 431 -14.91 20.70 7.42
N CYS A 432 -14.17 21.75 7.76
CA CYS A 432 -13.80 22.79 6.82
C CYS A 432 -12.97 22.24 5.66
N SER A 433 -12.15 21.21 5.91
CA SER A 433 -11.35 20.48 4.92
C SER A 433 -12.20 19.84 3.80
N GLU A 434 -13.48 19.55 4.05
CA GLU A 434 -14.41 18.94 3.10
C GLU A 434 -15.05 19.97 2.13
N ALA A 435 -14.71 21.24 2.26
CA ALA A 435 -15.30 22.29 1.44
C ALA A 435 -15.03 22.08 -0.06
N LEU A 436 -16.07 22.34 -0.84
CA LEU A 436 -15.99 22.34 -2.30
C LEU A 436 -16.04 23.77 -2.83
N ASP A 437 -15.38 23.99 -3.95
CA ASP A 437 -15.44 25.20 -4.75
C ASP A 437 -16.80 25.35 -5.47
N SER A 438 -16.93 26.41 -6.26
CA SER A 438 -18.15 26.66 -7.05
C SER A 438 -18.41 25.63 -8.15
N ASN A 439 -17.41 24.83 -8.52
CA ASN A 439 -17.46 23.80 -9.55
C ASN A 439 -17.63 22.38 -8.97
N GLY A 440 -17.65 22.23 -7.65
CA GLY A 440 -17.74 20.95 -6.95
C GLY A 440 -16.40 20.21 -6.80
N LYS A 441 -15.27 20.87 -7.04
CA LYS A 441 -13.92 20.39 -6.72
C LYS A 441 -13.60 20.67 -5.25
N LYS A 442 -12.70 19.89 -4.64
CA LYS A 442 -12.16 20.23 -3.32
C LYS A 442 -11.57 21.65 -3.36
N ARG A 443 -11.84 22.45 -2.33
CA ARG A 443 -11.27 23.79 -2.17
C ARG A 443 -9.83 23.67 -1.69
N PHE A 444 -9.65 22.99 -0.56
CA PHE A 444 -8.37 22.90 0.14
C PHE A 444 -7.50 21.76 -0.43
N VAL A 445 -6.72 22.06 -1.46
CA VAL A 445 -5.88 21.12 -2.22
C VAL A 445 -4.38 21.33 -2.03
N ASP A 446 -3.98 22.45 -1.45
CA ASP A 446 -2.63 22.63 -0.96
C ASP A 446 -2.32 21.61 0.12
N GLY A 447 -1.04 21.34 0.30
CA GLY A 447 -0.68 20.27 1.19
C GLY A 447 0.79 20.16 1.51
N ILE A 448 1.05 19.14 2.31
CA ILE A 448 2.36 18.91 2.87
C ILE A 448 3.13 18.03 1.89
N SER A 449 4.34 18.44 1.51
CA SER A 449 5.23 17.61 0.70
C SER A 449 5.69 16.37 1.47
N VAL A 450 5.66 15.24 0.78
CA VAL A 450 6.12 13.95 1.28
C VAL A 450 6.90 13.22 0.19
N GLU A 451 7.96 12.55 0.61
CA GLU A 451 8.61 11.51 -0.18
C GLU A 451 8.75 10.23 0.62
N LEU A 452 8.48 9.11 -0.05
CA LEU A 452 8.70 7.76 0.43
C LEU A 452 9.85 7.13 -0.38
N ASN A 453 10.89 6.68 0.31
CA ASN A 453 11.91 5.83 -0.27
C ASN A 453 11.38 4.39 -0.29
N PHE A 454 11.62 3.67 -1.37
CA PHE A 454 11.24 2.27 -1.47
C PHE A 454 12.25 1.41 -2.21
N SER A 455 12.16 0.11 -2.01
CA SER A 455 12.78 -0.91 -2.86
C SER A 455 11.81 -2.07 -3.03
N THR A 456 12.08 -2.93 -3.99
CA THR A 456 11.20 -4.05 -4.31
C THR A 456 11.97 -5.36 -4.32
N ALA A 457 11.24 -6.42 -4.01
CA ALA A 457 11.61 -7.81 -4.19
C ALA A 457 10.78 -8.41 -5.34
N PRO A 458 11.27 -9.46 -6.02
CA PRO A 458 10.46 -10.16 -6.99
C PRO A 458 9.29 -10.90 -6.32
N ALA A 459 8.13 -10.95 -6.98
CA ALA A 459 6.97 -11.67 -6.46
C ALA A 459 6.15 -12.29 -7.60
N ASP A 460 5.36 -13.31 -7.29
CA ASP A 460 4.33 -13.85 -8.17
C ASP A 460 2.95 -13.39 -7.68
N LEU A 461 2.13 -12.83 -8.56
CA LEU A 461 0.82 -12.28 -8.18
C LEU A 461 -0.31 -13.18 -8.69
N VAL A 462 -1.30 -13.40 -7.83
CA VAL A 462 -2.52 -14.15 -8.13
C VAL A 462 -3.75 -13.38 -7.63
N ARG A 463 -4.91 -13.72 -8.20
CA ARG A 463 -6.20 -13.20 -7.78
C ARG A 463 -7.00 -14.33 -7.15
N GLU A 464 -7.76 -14.02 -6.11
CA GLU A 464 -8.77 -14.92 -5.52
C GLU A 464 -9.80 -15.44 -6.54
#